data_AF-F2NY51-F1
#
_entry.id   AF-F2NY51-F1
#
_cell.length_a   1.000
_cell.length_b   1.000
_cell.length_c   1.000
_cell.angle_alpha   90.00
_cell.angle_beta   90.00
_cell.angle_gamma   90.00
#
_symmetry.space_group_name_H-M   'P 1'
#
loop_
_entity.id
_entity.type
_entity.pdbx_description
1 polymer ?
#
loop_
_entity_poly.entity_id
_entity_poly.type
_entity_poly.pdbx_seq_one_letter_code
_entity_poly.pdbx_strand_id
1 'polypeptide(L)' 'MATIMEKDVLLELVSYSLAMLHNKSNSDERTDSERALCSLKHKLINTDFNDIDYKATTTRIKQLGAM' A
#
# COMPACT_ATOMS: atom_id res chain seq x y z
N MET A 1 16.28 -0.62 -1.55
CA MET A 1 16.52 -1.69 -0.57
C MET A 1 15.84 -1.27 0.72
N ALA A 2 14.85 -2.04 1.15
CA ALA A 2 14.18 -1.88 2.43
C ALA A 2 14.78 -2.86 3.43
N THR A 3 14.53 -2.65 4.71
CA THR A 3 14.75 -3.65 5.77
C THR A 3 13.52 -4.53 5.94
N ILE A 4 13.66 -5.64 6.67
CA ILE A 4 12.53 -6.51 7.03
C ILE A 4 11.45 -5.73 7.80
N MET A 5 11.86 -4.85 8.74
CA MET A 5 10.92 -4.01 9.50
C MET A 5 10.22 -2.99 8.61
N GLU A 6 10.94 -2.39 7.65
CA GLU A 6 10.33 -1.46 6.68
C GLU A 6 9.31 -2.16 5.79
N LYS A 7 9.55 -3.42 5.40
CA LYS A 7 8.55 -4.22 4.67
C LYS A 7 7.29 -4.44 5.53
N ASP A 8 7.43 -4.75 6.81
CA ASP A 8 6.29 -4.90 7.73
C ASP A 8 5.52 -3.59 7.87
N VAL A 9 6.22 -2.47 8.02
CA VAL A 9 5.61 -1.12 8.05
C VAL A 9 4.81 -0.83 6.77
N LEU A 10 5.34 -1.20 5.59
CA LEU A 10 4.62 -1.03 4.33
C LEU A 10 3.35 -1.89 4.27
N LEU A 11 3.39 -3.13 4.77
CA LEU A 11 2.23 -4.03 4.82
C LEU A 11 1.12 -3.50 5.74
N GLU A 12 1.51 -2.96 6.90
CA GLU A 12 0.60 -2.28 7.83
C GLU A 12 0.00 -1.03 7.21
N LEU A 13 0.84 -0.20 6.57
CA LEU A 13 0.39 1.04 5.93
C LEU A 13 -0.61 0.77 4.80
N VAL A 14 -0.40 -0.28 3.99
CA VAL A 14 -1.36 -0.69 2.95
C VAL A 14 -2.67 -1.16 3.58
N SER A 15 -2.61 -1.98 4.63
CA SER A 15 -3.80 -2.50 5.31
C SER A 15 -4.62 -1.37 5.96
N TYR A 16 -3.95 -0.41 6.58
CA TYR A 16 -4.58 0.81 7.09
C TYR A 16 -5.21 1.65 5.98
N SER A 17 -4.51 1.86 4.86
CA SER A 17 -5.01 2.64 3.73
C SER A 17 -6.27 2.02 3.11
N LEU A 18 -6.30 0.68 2.98
CA LEU A 18 -7.48 -0.06 2.53
C LEU A 18 -8.67 0.13 3.49
N ALA A 19 -8.45 0.04 4.81
CA ALA A 19 -9.50 0.29 5.80
C ALA A 19 -10.03 1.72 5.73
N MET A 20 -9.16 2.71 5.51
CA MET A 20 -9.55 4.10 5.35
C MET A 20 -10.36 4.38 4.08
N LEU A 21 -10.02 3.72 2.97
CA LEU A 21 -10.80 3.81 1.74
C LEU A 21 -12.20 3.21 1.90
N HIS A 22 -12.34 2.11 2.63
CA HIS A 22 -13.64 1.48 2.88
C HIS A 22 -14.60 2.40 3.65
N ASN A 23 -14.08 3.30 4.48
CA ASN A 23 -14.86 4.30 5.21
C ASN A 23 -15.28 5.52 4.39
N LYS A 24 -14.78 5.69 3.15
CA LYS A 24 -15.17 6.80 2.26
C LYS A 24 -16.39 6.42 1.42
N SER A 25 -17.40 7.30 1.44
CA SER A 25 -18.63 7.16 0.64
C SER A 25 -18.42 7.72 -0.78
N ASN A 26 -18.58 6.85 -1.79
CA ASN A 26 -18.58 7.07 -3.24
C ASN A 26 -17.24 7.27 -3.98
N SER A 27 -17.03 6.43 -5.01
CA SER A 27 -16.66 6.78 -6.40
C SER A 27 -15.97 5.58 -7.09
N ASP A 28 -15.93 5.55 -8.43
CA ASP A 28 -15.12 4.59 -9.20
C ASP A 28 -13.61 4.71 -8.88
N GLU A 29 -13.13 5.90 -8.51
CA GLU A 29 -11.74 6.15 -8.09
C GLU A 29 -11.37 5.39 -6.81
N ARG A 30 -12.36 5.12 -5.93
CA ARG A 30 -12.18 4.28 -4.75
C ARG A 30 -11.84 2.84 -5.17
N THR A 31 -12.58 2.31 -6.15
CA THR A 31 -12.40 0.93 -6.64
C THR A 31 -11.04 0.76 -7.31
N ASP A 32 -10.58 1.76 -8.07
CA ASP A 32 -9.25 1.71 -8.69
C ASP A 32 -8.12 1.82 -7.66
N SER A 33 -8.26 2.71 -6.68
CA SER A 33 -7.29 2.88 -5.58
C SER A 33 -7.21 1.63 -4.69
N GLU A 34 -8.36 1.03 -4.38
CA GLU A 34 -8.47 -0.22 -3.65
C GLU A 34 -7.79 -1.38 -4.40
N ARG A 35 -8.09 -1.54 -5.71
CA ARG A 35 -7.46 -2.56 -6.55
C ARG A 35 -5.94 -2.37 -6.62
N ALA A 36 -5.48 -1.13 -6.73
CA ALA A 36 -4.05 -0.80 -6.77
C ALA A 36 -3.36 -1.14 -5.44
N LEU A 37 -3.98 -0.81 -4.30
CA LEU A 37 -3.46 -1.16 -2.98
C LEU A 37 -3.47 -2.67 -2.71
N CYS A 38 -4.51 -3.39 -3.11
CA CYS A 38 -4.56 -4.86 -3.03
C CYS A 38 -3.45 -5.51 -3.86
N SER A 39 -3.23 -5.02 -5.09
CA SER A 39 -2.14 -5.49 -5.95
C SER A 39 -0.77 -5.19 -5.33
N LEU A 40 -0.60 -4.01 -4.74
CA LEU A 40 0.63 -3.64 -4.04
C LEU A 40 0.87 -4.49 -2.79
N LYS A 41 -0.17 -4.79 -2.01
CA LYS A 41 -0.09 -5.72 -0.86
C LYS A 41 0.40 -7.09 -1.31
N HIS A 42 -0.19 -7.63 -2.37
CA HIS A 42 0.22 -8.93 -2.91
C HIS A 42 1.69 -8.91 -3.38
N LYS A 43 2.11 -7.84 -4.06
CA LYS A 43 3.51 -7.66 -4.46
C LYS A 43 4.43 -7.64 -3.26
N LEU A 44 4.12 -6.84 -2.23
CA LEU A 44 4.93 -6.73 -1.01
C LEU A 44 5.09 -8.06 -0.30
N ILE A 45 4.02 -8.84 -0.14
CA ILE A 45 4.07 -10.18 0.49
C ILE A 45 5.07 -11.07 -0.25
N ASN A 46 5.01 -11.11 -1.59
CA ASN A 46 5.77 -12.03 -2.42
C ASN A 46 7.15 -11.50 -2.90
N THR A 47 7.54 -10.29 -2.50
CA THR A 47 8.85 -9.71 -2.87
C THR A 47 9.79 -9.75 -1.67
N ASP A 48 11.05 -10.14 -1.87
CA ASP A 48 12.06 -10.07 -0.81
C ASP A 48 12.26 -8.61 -0.35
N PHE A 49 12.52 -8.38 0.93
CA PHE A 49 12.63 -7.01 1.46
C PHE A 49 13.79 -6.22 0.81
N ASN A 50 14.85 -6.91 0.38
CA ASN A 50 15.99 -6.25 -0.26
C ASN A 50 15.61 -5.62 -1.62
N ASP A 51 14.61 -6.19 -2.29
CA ASP A 51 14.16 -5.73 -3.62
C ASP A 51 13.10 -4.62 -3.55
N ILE A 52 12.74 -4.18 -2.35
CA ILE A 52 11.75 -3.12 -2.14
C ILE A 52 12.47 -1.76 -2.06
N ASP A 53 11.94 -0.77 -2.77
CA ASP A 53 12.26 0.64 -2.52
C ASP A 53 11.27 1.18 -1.49
N TYR A 54 11.71 1.28 -0.24
CA TYR A 54 10.87 1.71 0.86
C TYR A 54 10.27 3.10 0.64
N LYS A 55 11.08 4.08 0.19
CA LYS A 55 10.64 5.47 0.03
C LYS A 55 9.65 5.60 -1.11
N ALA A 56 9.97 5.03 -2.27
CA ALA A 56 9.09 5.07 -3.43
C ALA A 56 7.76 4.36 -3.14
N THR A 57 7.81 3.21 -2.46
CA THR A 57 6.61 2.45 -2.12
C THR A 57 5.74 3.18 -1.10
N THR A 58 6.35 3.79 -0.06
CA THR A 58 5.61 4.60 0.92
C THR A 58 4.88 5.77 0.25
N THR A 59 5.56 6.52 -0.62
CA THR A 59 4.94 7.62 -1.38
C THR A 59 3.77 7.12 -2.22
N ARG A 60 3.93 5.97 -2.88
CA ARG A 60 2.86 5.38 -3.69
C ARG A 60 1.64 4.99 -2.84
N ILE A 61 1.85 4.40 -1.67
CA ILE A 61 0.74 4.01 -0.78
C ILE A 61 -0.05 5.24 -0.32
N LYS A 62 0.64 6.31 0.10
CA LYS A 62 0.00 7.55 0.56
C LYS A 62 -0.85 8.20 -0.54
N GLN A 63 -0.33 8.26 -1.77
CA GLN A 63 -1.07 8.74 -2.94
C GLN A 63 -2.35 7.95 -3.19
N LEU A 64 -2.31 6.62 -3.04
CA LEU A 64 -3.46 5.74 -3.27
C LEU A 64 -4.48 5.76 -2.12
N GLY A 65 -4.03 5.88 -0.87
CA GLY A 65 -4.90 6.00 0.30
C GLY A 65 -5.54 7.38 0.46
N ALA A 66 -5.12 8.36 -0.34
CA ALA A 66 -5.37 9.80 -0.14
C ALA A 66 -4.99 10.24 1.29
N MET A 67 -3.75 9.90 1.67
CA MET A 67 -3.05 10.28 2.90
C MET A 67 -1.92 11.27 2.64
#